data_AF-A0A9X0A4L5-F1
#
_entry.id   AF-A0A9X0A4L5-F1
#
_cell.length_a   1.000
_cell.length_b   1.000
_cell.length_c   1.000
_cell.angle_alpha   90.00
_cell.angle_beta   90.00
_cell.angle_gamma   90.00
#
_symmetry.space_group_name_H-M   'P 1'
#
loop_
_entity.id
_entity.type
_entity.pdbx_description
1 polymer ?
#
loop_
_entity_poly.entity_id
_entity_poly.type
_entity_poly.pdbx_seq_one_letter_code
_entity_poly.pdbx_strand_id
1 'polypeptide(L)'
;MTNTQKFTQWSSLLAYCVGGVSLLVCPQLWRLILQLDFLGRTEGYLRLIGLGTLQPTGPTHGAIFGSILSRVIYVNGILLMLVLRGMIPLSFALVFMGLDTLLPVITLVIWYRETEGASVSLFFREIFTLLFKFRCVTSGGSIAAIFFVGLFQMFICLVFVIRPDIAQNILQLDDFQGHSNGFLAGVFFTLSIHGWYHVTNASAVNHPFVPAALCYRLLLNVPVLLILVLVDQIERNLCLTLLSFDLCSSIIILLFVTFSKKNVSTTEKDEQTLLTPDDKN
;
A
#
# COMPACT_ATOMS: atom_id res chain seq x y z
N MET A 1 20.86 -3.49 10.33
CA MET A 1 20.14 -2.51 9.49
C MET A 1 21.07 -1.37 9.14
N THR A 2 21.14 -1.02 7.86
CA THR A 2 21.89 0.14 7.33
C THR A 2 21.30 1.45 7.84
N ASN A 3 22.06 2.55 7.76
CA ASN A 3 21.55 3.88 8.12
C ASN A 3 20.40 4.29 7.20
N THR A 4 20.50 3.92 5.92
CA THR A 4 19.41 4.06 4.95
C THR A 4 18.12 3.38 5.44
N GLN A 5 18.19 2.10 5.85
CA GLN A 5 17.03 1.37 6.35
C GLN A 5 16.43 1.99 7.62
N LYS A 6 17.28 2.37 8.58
CA LYS A 6 16.84 3.00 9.83
C LYS A 6 16.13 4.33 9.55
N PHE A 7 16.72 5.18 8.71
CA PHE A 7 16.12 6.46 8.35
C PHE A 7 14.78 6.26 7.65
N THR A 8 14.71 5.40 6.63
CA THR A 8 13.46 5.15 5.90
C THR A 8 12.37 4.62 6.83
N GLN A 9 12.68 3.69 7.73
CA GLN A 9 11.71 3.15 8.69
C GLN A 9 11.18 4.22 9.65
N TRP A 10 12.06 4.98 10.31
CA TRP A 10 11.64 6.00 11.28
C TRP A 10 10.93 7.19 10.63
N SER A 11 11.45 7.66 9.49
CA SER A 11 10.79 8.74 8.75
C SER A 11 9.43 8.31 8.20
N SER A 12 9.29 7.05 7.75
CA SER A 12 8.00 6.55 7.29
C SER A 12 7.01 6.37 8.44
N LEU A 13 7.47 5.87 9.59
CA LEU A 13 6.66 5.79 10.80
C LEU A 13 6.15 7.18 11.22
N LEU A 14 7.05 8.17 11.27
CA LEU A 14 6.68 9.53 11.68
C LEU A 14 5.76 10.20 10.65
N ALA A 15 6.13 10.18 9.37
CA ALA A 15 5.38 10.91 8.34
C ALA A 15 4.04 10.23 8.02
N TYR A 16 4.04 8.90 7.85
CA TYR A 16 2.86 8.18 7.35
C TYR A 16 2.02 7.56 8.45
N CYS A 17 2.61 7.00 9.51
CA CYS A 17 1.80 6.47 10.60
C CYS A 17 1.23 7.60 11.46
N VAL A 18 2.03 8.57 11.91
CA VAL A 18 1.49 9.69 12.71
C VAL A 18 0.60 10.60 11.84
N GLY A 19 1.04 10.92 10.63
CA GLY A 19 0.23 11.67 9.67
C GLY A 19 -1.09 10.97 9.35
N GLY A 20 -1.04 9.68 9.04
CA GLY A 20 -2.23 8.87 8.76
C GLY A 20 -3.18 8.73 9.94
N VAL A 21 -2.66 8.51 11.15
CA VAL A 21 -3.50 8.47 12.37
C VAL A 21 -4.14 9.82 12.59
N SER A 22 -3.42 10.92 12.38
CA SER A 22 -3.99 12.25 12.55
C SER A 22 -5.09 12.56 11.53
N LEU A 23 -4.96 12.13 10.27
CA LEU A 23 -6.03 12.23 9.25
C LEU A 23 -7.23 11.36 9.61
N LEU A 24 -6.99 10.14 10.11
CA LEU A 24 -8.02 9.17 10.45
C LEU A 24 -8.82 9.59 11.69
N VAL A 25 -8.14 10.03 12.74
CA VAL A 25 -8.74 10.30 14.06
C VAL A 25 -9.16 11.77 14.19
N CYS A 26 -8.33 12.70 13.73
CA CYS A 26 -8.50 14.14 13.90
C CYS A 26 -8.46 14.90 12.55
N PRO A 27 -9.35 14.59 11.58
CA PRO A 27 -9.36 15.28 10.27
C PRO A 27 -9.62 16.80 10.39
N GLN A 28 -10.27 17.25 11.47
CA GLN A 28 -10.52 18.68 11.72
C GLN A 28 -9.22 19.49 11.90
N LEU A 29 -8.16 18.87 12.41
CA LEU A 29 -6.85 19.53 12.49
C LEU A 29 -6.34 19.86 11.08
N TRP A 30 -6.47 18.91 10.15
CA TRP A 30 -6.08 19.09 8.74
C TRP A 30 -6.97 20.08 8.02
N ARG A 31 -8.27 20.09 8.35
CA ARG A 31 -9.20 21.11 7.89
C ARG A 31 -8.71 22.52 8.22
N LEU A 32 -8.27 22.74 9.46
CA LEU A 32 -7.81 24.03 9.93
C LEU A 32 -6.47 24.42 9.31
N ILE A 33 -5.50 23.50 9.30
CA ILE A 33 -4.15 23.77 8.79
C ILE A 33 -4.16 24.03 7.28
N LEU A 34 -4.95 23.26 6.53
CA LEU A 34 -4.96 23.30 5.06
C LEU A 34 -6.13 24.07 4.46
N GLN A 35 -7.01 24.61 5.31
CA GLN A 35 -8.23 25.32 4.92
C GLN A 35 -9.12 24.46 4.00
N LEU A 36 -9.43 23.23 4.43
CA LEU A 36 -10.27 22.31 3.67
C LEU A 36 -11.75 22.58 3.94
N ASP A 37 -12.57 22.42 2.91
CA ASP A 37 -14.01 22.44 3.03
C ASP A 37 -14.57 21.03 3.18
N PHE A 38 -15.16 20.74 4.34
CA PHE A 38 -15.83 19.48 4.60
C PHE A 38 -17.30 19.59 4.21
N LEU A 39 -17.55 19.36 2.91
CA LEU A 39 -18.89 19.24 2.33
C LEU A 39 -19.17 17.77 1.96
N GLY A 40 -20.42 17.33 2.11
CA GLY A 40 -20.82 15.94 1.89
C GLY A 40 -19.97 14.93 2.68
N ARG A 41 -19.51 13.88 2.01
CA ARG A 41 -18.68 12.78 2.58
C ARG A 41 -17.17 13.07 2.64
N THR A 42 -16.75 14.32 2.40
CA THR A 42 -15.33 14.71 2.32
C THR A 42 -14.53 14.30 3.57
N GLU A 43 -15.08 14.52 4.76
CA GLU A 43 -14.41 14.14 6.01
C GLU A 43 -14.17 12.63 6.09
N GLY A 44 -15.18 11.83 5.73
CA GLY A 44 -15.07 10.37 5.72
C GLY A 44 -14.01 9.86 4.74
N TYR A 45 -13.96 10.43 3.54
CA TYR A 45 -12.92 10.08 2.56
C TYR A 45 -11.52 10.51 3.01
N LEU A 46 -11.39 11.66 3.69
CA LEU A 46 -10.13 12.07 4.28
C LEU A 46 -9.67 11.09 5.38
N ARG A 47 -10.60 10.59 6.20
CA ARG A 47 -10.31 9.55 7.19
C ARG A 47 -9.86 8.25 6.51
N LEU A 48 -10.47 7.87 5.40
CA LEU A 48 -10.07 6.71 4.59
C LEU A 48 -8.68 6.88 3.96
N ILE A 49 -8.32 8.08 3.48
CA ILE A 49 -6.94 8.37 3.05
C ILE A 49 -5.99 8.17 4.23
N GLY A 50 -6.35 8.68 5.41
CA GLY A 50 -5.59 8.48 6.65
C GLY A 50 -5.34 7.00 6.94
N LEU A 51 -6.40 6.18 6.93
CA LEU A 51 -6.31 4.72 7.07
C LEU A 51 -5.37 4.10 6.02
N GLY A 52 -5.50 4.51 4.75
CA GLY A 52 -4.64 4.07 3.66
C GLY A 52 -3.17 4.41 3.89
N THR A 53 -2.84 5.56 4.47
CA THR A 53 -1.43 5.89 4.74
C THR A 53 -0.77 5.08 5.87
N LEU A 54 -1.54 4.31 6.66
CA LEU A 54 -1.01 3.53 7.79
C LEU A 54 -0.30 2.22 7.40
N GLN A 55 -0.32 1.83 6.13
CA GLN A 55 0.20 0.51 5.74
C GLN A 55 1.71 0.40 6.00
N PRO A 56 2.18 -0.68 6.68
CA PRO A 56 3.59 -0.88 6.95
C PRO A 56 4.38 -1.07 5.64
N THR A 57 5.43 -0.28 5.46
CA THR A 57 6.43 -0.49 4.41
C THR A 57 7.48 -1.49 4.91
N GLY A 58 7.75 -2.52 4.11
CA GLY A 58 8.78 -3.51 4.44
C GLY A 58 10.19 -2.89 4.43
N PRO A 59 11.09 -3.27 5.36
CA PRO A 59 12.42 -2.65 5.51
C PRO A 59 13.48 -3.16 4.51
N THR A 60 13.07 -3.90 3.48
CA THR A 60 14.03 -4.52 2.54
C THR A 60 14.56 -3.46 1.57
N HIS A 61 15.84 -3.55 1.21
CA HIS A 61 16.47 -2.61 0.25
C HIS A 61 15.69 -2.50 -1.05
N GLY A 62 15.13 -3.60 -1.54
CA GLY A 62 14.29 -3.58 -2.74
C GLY A 62 12.98 -2.82 -2.59
N ALA A 63 12.32 -2.93 -1.43
CA ALA A 63 11.14 -2.12 -1.13
C ALA A 63 11.50 -0.63 -1.00
N ILE A 64 12.67 -0.31 -0.44
CA ILE A 64 13.15 1.07 -0.30
C ILE A 64 13.35 1.72 -1.68
N PHE A 65 14.07 1.08 -2.60
CA PHE A 65 14.28 1.65 -3.94
C PHE A 65 13.00 1.72 -4.77
N GLY A 66 12.15 0.68 -4.69
CA GLY A 66 10.83 0.70 -5.31
C GLY A 66 9.95 1.84 -4.78
N SER A 67 10.08 2.19 -3.49
CA SER A 67 9.33 3.30 -2.89
C SER A 67 9.79 4.67 -3.42
N ILE A 68 11.07 4.86 -3.71
CA ILE A 68 11.60 6.15 -4.19
C ILE A 68 10.97 6.53 -5.52
N LEU A 69 10.91 5.59 -6.48
CA LEU A 69 10.29 5.83 -7.79
C LEU A 69 8.80 6.16 -7.65
N SER A 70 8.07 5.41 -6.84
CA SER A 70 6.65 5.68 -6.62
C SER A 70 6.41 7.03 -5.96
N ARG A 71 7.25 7.44 -5.00
CA ARG A 71 7.02 8.67 -4.25
C ARG A 71 7.39 9.91 -5.08
N VAL A 72 8.54 9.87 -5.77
CA VAL A 72 9.01 11.01 -6.57
C VAL A 72 8.22 11.19 -7.86
N ILE A 73 7.82 10.10 -8.53
CA ILE A 73 7.14 10.18 -9.83
C ILE A 73 5.65 9.91 -9.71
N TYR A 74 5.26 8.77 -9.13
CA TYR A 74 3.86 8.34 -9.16
C TYR A 74 2.96 9.19 -8.26
N VAL A 75 3.34 9.42 -7.00
CA VAL A 75 2.61 10.29 -6.05
C VAL A 75 2.54 11.72 -6.55
N ASN A 76 3.69 12.32 -6.89
CA ASN A 76 3.70 13.68 -7.42
C ASN A 76 2.90 13.82 -8.72
N GLY A 77 3.01 12.87 -9.64
CA GLY A 77 2.29 12.90 -10.91
C GLY A 77 0.77 12.82 -10.73
N ILE A 78 0.29 11.92 -9.87
CA ILE A 78 -1.15 11.78 -9.59
C ILE A 78 -1.67 12.98 -8.82
N LEU A 79 -0.98 13.45 -7.78
CA LEU A 79 -1.41 14.65 -7.04
C LEU A 79 -1.45 15.88 -7.93
N LEU A 80 -0.44 16.06 -8.80
CA LEU A 80 -0.45 17.14 -9.79
C LEU A 80 -1.64 17.00 -10.75
N MET A 81 -1.94 15.80 -11.25
CA MET A 81 -3.12 15.56 -12.09
C MET A 81 -4.42 15.94 -11.36
N LEU A 82 -4.58 15.54 -10.09
CA LEU A 82 -5.77 15.85 -9.30
C LEU A 82 -5.92 17.36 -9.05
N VAL A 83 -4.82 18.07 -8.81
CA VAL A 83 -4.81 19.54 -8.68
C VAL A 83 -5.16 20.21 -10.00
N LEU A 84 -4.54 19.79 -11.12
CA LEU A 84 -4.81 20.37 -12.44
C LEU A 84 -6.26 20.16 -12.90
N ARG A 85 -6.94 19.12 -12.38
CA ARG A 85 -8.37 18.87 -12.59
C ARG A 85 -9.28 19.58 -11.58
N GLY A 86 -8.72 20.35 -10.65
CA GLY A 86 -9.47 21.05 -9.60
C GLY A 86 -10.13 20.11 -8.57
N MET A 87 -9.69 18.85 -8.50
CA MET A 87 -10.32 17.84 -7.65
C MET A 87 -9.90 17.95 -6.19
N ILE A 88 -8.66 18.36 -5.92
CA ILE A 88 -8.13 18.56 -4.57
C ILE A 88 -7.50 19.96 -4.43
N PRO A 89 -7.50 20.54 -3.22
CA PRO A 89 -6.81 21.81 -2.97
C PRO A 89 -5.29 21.68 -3.18
N LEU A 90 -4.67 22.74 -3.71
CA LEU A 90 -3.22 22.81 -3.85
C LEU A 90 -2.51 22.71 -2.49
N SER A 91 -3.05 23.33 -1.43
CA SER A 91 -2.49 23.27 -0.07
C SER A 91 -2.34 21.82 0.40
N PHE A 92 -3.38 21.01 0.18
CA PHE A 92 -3.37 19.58 0.48
C PHE A 92 -2.31 18.84 -0.32
N ALA A 93 -2.30 19.01 -1.65
CA ALA A 93 -1.33 18.34 -2.51
C ALA A 93 0.12 18.69 -2.15
N LEU A 94 0.43 19.97 -1.87
CA LEU A 94 1.77 20.43 -1.55
C LEU A 94 2.38 19.76 -0.31
N VAL A 95 1.58 19.47 0.72
CA VAL A 95 2.09 18.79 1.92
C VAL A 95 2.56 17.38 1.56
N PHE A 96 1.74 16.60 0.86
CA PHE A 96 2.11 15.23 0.49
C PHE A 96 3.20 15.21 -0.58
N MET A 97 3.13 16.06 -1.61
CA MET A 97 4.19 16.18 -2.62
C MET A 97 5.54 16.57 -1.99
N GLY A 98 5.52 17.49 -1.02
CA GLY A 98 6.70 17.88 -0.26
C GLY A 98 7.29 16.73 0.52
N LEU A 99 6.46 16.00 1.28
CA LEU A 99 6.89 14.82 2.06
C LEU A 99 7.41 13.68 1.16
N ASP A 100 6.69 13.40 0.07
CA ASP A 100 7.00 12.35 -0.91
C ASP A 100 8.16 12.71 -1.85
N THR A 101 8.63 13.95 -1.82
CA THR A 101 9.88 14.35 -2.50
C THR A 101 11.04 14.40 -1.52
N LEU A 102 10.85 15.03 -0.35
CA LEU A 102 11.91 15.27 0.62
C LEU A 102 12.49 13.97 1.19
N LEU A 103 11.64 13.07 1.68
CA LEU A 103 12.11 11.86 2.35
C LEU A 103 12.83 10.88 1.39
N PRO A 104 12.37 10.64 0.16
CA PRO A 104 13.13 9.85 -0.81
C PRO A 104 14.46 10.49 -1.18
N VAL A 105 14.52 11.82 -1.33
CA VAL A 105 15.77 12.53 -1.63
C VAL A 105 16.77 12.37 -0.48
N ILE A 106 16.35 12.54 0.78
CA ILE A 106 17.22 12.30 1.93
C ILE A 106 17.67 10.83 1.97
N THR A 107 16.76 9.89 1.71
CA THR A 107 17.08 8.46 1.65
C THR A 107 18.15 8.17 0.59
N LEU A 108 18.03 8.77 -0.61
CA LEU A 108 19.03 8.65 -1.67
C LEU A 108 20.40 9.23 -1.26
N VAL A 109 20.41 10.39 -0.61
CA VAL A 109 21.66 11.03 -0.13
C VAL A 109 22.35 10.15 0.91
N ILE A 110 21.61 9.60 1.87
CA ILE A 110 22.16 8.68 2.87
C ILE A 110 22.71 7.42 2.19
N TRP A 111 21.93 6.83 1.29
CA TRP A 111 22.36 5.64 0.55
C TRP A 111 23.63 5.86 -0.27
N TYR A 112 23.72 7.00 -0.96
CA TYR A 112 24.89 7.36 -1.78
C TYR A 112 26.16 7.54 -0.95
N ARG A 113 26.03 8.04 0.29
CA ARG A 113 27.15 8.17 1.23
C ARG A 113 27.55 6.84 1.88
N GLU A 114 26.61 5.94 2.08
CA GLU A 114 26.82 4.66 2.75
C GLU A 114 27.33 3.56 1.80
N THR A 115 27.04 3.67 0.50
CA THR A 115 27.31 2.61 -0.48
C THR A 115 28.56 2.90 -1.30
N GLU A 116 29.59 2.04 -1.17
CA GLU A 116 30.78 2.13 -2.00
C GLU A 116 30.44 1.91 -3.49
N GLY A 117 30.95 2.79 -4.36
CA GLY A 117 30.65 2.73 -5.80
C GLY A 117 29.20 3.12 -6.16
N ALA A 118 28.48 3.81 -5.27
CA ALA A 118 27.15 4.32 -5.56
C ALA A 118 27.13 5.14 -6.85
N SER A 119 26.20 4.81 -7.74
CA SER A 119 25.99 5.52 -8.99
C SER A 119 24.52 5.51 -9.36
N VAL A 120 24.11 6.47 -10.19
CA VAL A 120 22.75 6.52 -10.75
C VAL A 120 22.46 5.25 -11.56
N SER A 121 23.45 4.72 -12.28
CA SER A 121 23.34 3.45 -13.00
C SER A 121 23.06 2.28 -12.06
N LEU A 122 23.79 2.20 -10.93
CA LEU A 122 23.56 1.17 -9.91
C LEU A 122 22.12 1.25 -9.35
N PHE A 123 21.67 2.45 -9.01
CA PHE A 123 20.32 2.69 -8.50
C PHE A 123 19.23 2.21 -9.48
N PHE A 124 19.29 2.63 -10.74
CA PHE A 124 18.33 2.19 -11.75
C PHE A 124 18.43 0.68 -12.00
N ARG A 125 19.63 0.12 -12.02
CA ARG A 125 19.82 -1.32 -12.16
C ARG A 125 19.12 -2.09 -11.04
N GLU A 126 19.21 -1.63 -9.80
CA GLU A 126 18.53 -2.26 -8.67
C GLU A 126 17.00 -2.17 -8.80
N ILE A 127 16.45 -1.00 -9.15
CA ILE A 127 15.01 -0.82 -9.40
C ILE A 127 14.52 -1.76 -10.51
N PHE A 128 15.17 -1.75 -11.66
CA PHE A 128 14.73 -2.57 -12.81
C PHE A 128 14.93 -4.06 -12.55
N THR A 129 15.94 -4.44 -11.77
CA THR A 129 16.11 -5.85 -11.36
C THR A 129 14.92 -6.33 -10.52
N LEU A 130 14.38 -5.49 -9.64
CA LEU A 130 13.16 -5.81 -8.88
C LEU A 130 11.92 -5.96 -9.76
N LEU A 131 11.76 -5.09 -10.75
CA LEU A 131 10.58 -5.09 -11.60
C LEU A 131 10.60 -6.25 -12.62
N PHE A 132 11.76 -6.58 -13.18
CA PHE A 132 11.86 -7.50 -14.30
C PHE A 132 12.27 -8.94 -13.96
N LYS A 133 12.90 -9.20 -12.80
CA LYS A 133 13.32 -10.59 -12.50
C LYS A 133 12.19 -11.53 -12.07
N PHE A 134 10.94 -11.08 -11.93
CA PHE A 134 9.75 -11.89 -11.55
C PHE A 134 10.04 -13.01 -10.54
N ARG A 135 10.91 -12.76 -9.55
CA ARG A 135 11.35 -13.76 -8.56
C ARG A 135 10.19 -14.23 -7.66
N CYS A 136 9.07 -13.51 -7.70
CA CYS A 136 7.84 -13.85 -7.00
C CYS A 136 7.22 -15.17 -7.47
N VAL A 137 7.32 -15.51 -8.77
CA VAL A 137 6.69 -16.73 -9.33
C VAL A 137 7.42 -17.99 -8.88
N THR A 138 8.72 -17.89 -8.60
CA THR A 138 9.57 -19.03 -8.22
C THR A 138 9.81 -19.16 -6.72
N SER A 139 9.36 -18.19 -5.90
CA SER A 139 9.65 -18.13 -4.45
C SER A 139 8.52 -18.61 -3.53
N GLY A 140 7.42 -19.10 -4.09
CA GLY A 140 6.34 -19.75 -3.35
C GLY A 140 4.95 -19.15 -3.63
N GLY A 141 3.92 -19.98 -3.46
CA GLY A 141 2.55 -19.63 -3.84
C GLY A 141 1.99 -18.40 -3.14
N SER A 142 2.34 -18.17 -1.87
CA SER A 142 1.87 -17.01 -1.10
C SER A 142 2.49 -15.69 -1.56
N ILE A 143 3.76 -15.70 -1.99
CA ILE A 143 4.43 -14.52 -2.56
C ILE A 143 3.85 -14.20 -3.94
N ALA A 144 3.61 -15.22 -4.77
CA ALA A 144 2.93 -15.05 -6.05
C ALA A 144 1.51 -14.50 -5.87
N ALA A 145 0.74 -15.00 -4.90
CA ALA A 145 -0.60 -14.49 -4.60
C ALA A 145 -0.60 -13.00 -4.26
N ILE A 146 0.32 -12.55 -3.38
CA ILE A 146 0.46 -11.13 -3.04
C ILE A 146 0.82 -10.29 -4.27
N PHE A 147 1.70 -10.80 -5.13
CA PHE A 147 2.09 -10.10 -6.34
C PHE A 147 0.88 -9.82 -7.26
N PHE A 148 0.08 -10.85 -7.55
CA PHE A 148 -1.10 -10.71 -8.43
C PHE A 148 -2.22 -9.89 -7.81
N VAL A 149 -2.50 -10.07 -6.51
CA VAL A 149 -3.42 -9.19 -5.76
C VAL A 149 -2.94 -7.75 -5.86
N GLY A 150 -1.65 -7.50 -5.68
CA GLY A 150 -1.04 -6.18 -5.79
C GLY A 150 -1.22 -5.54 -7.17
N LEU A 151 -0.97 -6.29 -8.25
CA LEU A 151 -1.18 -5.80 -9.62
C LEU A 151 -2.65 -5.43 -9.87
N PHE A 152 -3.57 -6.34 -9.53
CA PHE A 152 -5.00 -6.12 -9.69
C PHE A 152 -5.46 -4.89 -8.91
N GLN A 153 -5.07 -4.80 -7.63
CA GLN A 153 -5.36 -3.67 -6.76
C GLN A 153 -4.83 -2.35 -7.35
N MET A 154 -3.57 -2.35 -7.79
CA MET A 154 -2.91 -1.16 -8.32
C MET A 154 -3.65 -0.59 -9.54
N PHE A 155 -3.91 -1.43 -10.54
CA PHE A 155 -4.49 -0.98 -11.81
C PHE A 155 -5.97 -0.62 -11.70
N ILE A 156 -6.77 -1.41 -10.99
CA ILE A 156 -8.20 -1.11 -10.85
C ILE A 156 -8.42 0.16 -10.05
N CYS A 157 -7.68 0.33 -8.95
CA CYS A 157 -7.80 1.55 -8.17
C CYS A 157 -7.37 2.78 -8.98
N LEU A 158 -6.35 2.65 -9.85
CA LEU A 158 -5.93 3.75 -10.73
C LEU A 158 -7.02 4.18 -11.71
N VAL A 159 -7.86 3.25 -12.19
CA VAL A 159 -9.04 3.61 -13.00
C VAL A 159 -9.96 4.54 -12.22
N PHE A 160 -10.24 4.24 -10.95
CA PHE A 160 -11.08 5.08 -10.09
C PHE A 160 -10.42 6.39 -9.65
N VAL A 161 -9.08 6.46 -9.61
CA VAL A 161 -8.35 7.72 -9.42
C VAL A 161 -8.56 8.64 -10.62
N ILE A 162 -8.43 8.11 -11.84
CA ILE A 162 -8.55 8.89 -13.09
C ILE A 162 -10.02 9.22 -13.39
N ARG A 163 -10.95 8.33 -13.03
CA ARG A 163 -12.39 8.43 -13.28
C ARG A 163 -13.19 8.09 -12.02
N PRO A 164 -13.22 8.99 -11.02
CA PRO A 164 -13.99 8.76 -9.80
C PRO A 164 -15.51 8.71 -10.06
N ASP A 165 -15.97 9.28 -11.18
CA ASP A 165 -17.36 9.19 -11.65
C ASP A 165 -17.76 7.74 -11.97
N ILE A 166 -16.84 6.91 -12.46
CA ILE A 166 -17.11 5.49 -12.67
C ILE A 166 -17.33 4.80 -11.32
N ALA A 167 -16.49 5.11 -10.32
CA ALA A 167 -16.66 4.58 -8.97
C ALA A 167 -17.99 5.04 -8.36
N GLN A 168 -18.33 6.33 -8.52
CA GLN A 168 -19.60 6.88 -8.06
C GLN A 168 -20.80 6.11 -8.62
N ASN A 169 -20.81 5.87 -9.94
CA ASN A 169 -21.91 5.21 -10.63
C ASN A 169 -22.01 3.72 -10.27
N ILE A 170 -20.89 3.00 -10.29
CA ILE A 170 -20.87 1.55 -10.01
C ILE A 170 -21.24 1.28 -8.56
N LEU A 171 -20.73 2.11 -7.63
CA LEU A 171 -20.96 1.94 -6.20
C LEU A 171 -22.20 2.67 -5.71
N GLN A 172 -22.91 3.40 -6.57
CA GLN A 172 -24.08 4.22 -6.21
C GLN A 172 -23.77 5.14 -5.00
N LEU A 173 -22.68 5.90 -5.10
CA LEU A 173 -22.26 6.83 -4.06
C LEU A 173 -23.11 8.10 -4.10
N ASP A 174 -23.05 8.88 -3.01
CA ASP A 174 -23.73 10.16 -2.94
C ASP A 174 -23.20 11.13 -4.01
N ASP A 175 -24.00 12.14 -4.35
CA ASP A 175 -23.55 13.20 -5.25
C ASP A 175 -22.32 13.92 -4.69
N PHE A 176 -21.33 14.14 -5.55
CA PHE A 176 -20.11 14.80 -5.13
C PHE A 176 -20.35 16.26 -4.76
N GLN A 177 -19.83 16.65 -3.59
CA GLN A 177 -19.93 18.00 -3.06
C GLN A 177 -18.52 18.50 -2.68
N GLY A 178 -18.21 19.74 -3.06
CA GLY A 178 -16.88 20.32 -2.84
C GLY A 178 -15.79 19.43 -3.46
N HIS A 179 -14.83 19.01 -2.63
CA HIS A 179 -13.70 18.17 -3.03
C HIS A 179 -13.92 16.67 -2.80
N SER A 180 -15.14 16.21 -2.52
CA SER A 180 -15.39 14.80 -2.18
C SER A 180 -14.96 13.83 -3.29
N ASN A 181 -15.09 14.21 -4.57
CA ASN A 181 -14.59 13.42 -5.70
C ASN A 181 -13.06 13.24 -5.68
N GLY A 182 -12.32 14.29 -5.32
CA GLY A 182 -10.87 14.28 -5.22
C GLY A 182 -10.38 13.50 -4.02
N PHE A 183 -11.06 13.60 -2.87
CA PHE A 183 -10.71 12.80 -1.71
C PHE A 183 -11.08 11.32 -1.91
N LEU A 184 -12.19 10.99 -2.58
CA LEU A 184 -12.47 9.61 -3.00
C LEU A 184 -11.39 9.08 -3.94
N ALA A 185 -10.98 9.87 -4.94
CA ALA A 185 -9.84 9.53 -5.80
C ALA A 185 -8.56 9.33 -4.96
N GLY A 186 -8.35 10.14 -3.92
CA GLY A 186 -7.28 9.96 -2.94
C GLY A 186 -7.35 8.61 -2.20
N VAL A 187 -8.54 8.15 -1.80
CA VAL A 187 -8.73 6.82 -1.18
C VAL A 187 -8.25 5.74 -2.14
N PHE A 188 -8.76 5.72 -3.38
CA PHE A 188 -8.32 4.76 -4.38
C PHE A 188 -6.83 4.91 -4.72
N PHE A 189 -6.29 6.12 -4.64
CA PHE A 189 -4.88 6.34 -4.86
C PHE A 189 -4.03 5.68 -3.76
N THR A 190 -4.39 5.80 -2.49
CA THR A 190 -3.71 5.09 -1.40
C THR A 190 -3.80 3.56 -1.56
N LEU A 191 -4.95 3.04 -1.99
CA LEU A 191 -5.10 1.61 -2.30
C LEU A 191 -4.26 1.18 -3.51
N SER A 192 -4.08 2.05 -4.51
CA SER A 192 -3.19 1.77 -5.63
C SER A 192 -1.72 1.71 -5.20
N ILE A 193 -1.30 2.60 -4.30
CA ILE A 193 0.03 2.58 -3.68
C ILE A 193 0.24 1.29 -2.87
N HIS A 194 -0.78 0.81 -2.15
CA HIS A 194 -0.69 -0.51 -1.49
C HIS A 194 -0.46 -1.63 -2.50
N GLY A 195 -1.17 -1.59 -3.62
CA GLY A 195 -0.95 -2.51 -4.73
C GLY A 195 0.50 -2.50 -5.21
N TRP A 196 1.10 -1.32 -5.38
CA TRP A 196 2.52 -1.16 -5.67
C TRP A 196 3.43 -1.74 -4.59
N TYR A 197 3.12 -1.52 -3.31
CA TYR A 197 3.89 -2.13 -2.21
C TYR A 197 3.76 -3.65 -2.18
N HIS A 198 2.61 -4.22 -2.52
CA HIS A 198 2.45 -5.66 -2.68
C HIS A 198 3.35 -6.20 -3.78
N VAL A 199 3.35 -5.57 -4.95
CA VAL A 199 4.20 -5.94 -6.09
C VAL A 199 5.68 -5.87 -5.73
N THR A 200 6.14 -4.75 -5.19
CA THR A 200 7.57 -4.54 -4.87
C THR A 200 8.06 -5.45 -3.75
N ASN A 201 7.27 -5.65 -2.68
CA ASN A 201 7.64 -6.57 -1.60
C ASN A 201 7.63 -8.04 -2.05
N ALA A 202 6.68 -8.44 -2.91
CA ALA A 202 6.67 -9.78 -3.47
C ALA A 202 7.83 -10.02 -4.44
N SER A 203 8.16 -9.05 -5.29
CA SER A 203 9.35 -9.10 -6.15
C SER A 203 10.66 -9.16 -5.36
N ALA A 204 10.70 -8.52 -4.20
CA ALA A 204 11.81 -8.60 -3.25
C ALA A 204 11.83 -9.91 -2.42
N VAL A 205 10.82 -10.78 -2.56
CA VAL A 205 10.64 -12.01 -1.77
C VAL A 205 10.63 -11.71 -0.25
N ASN A 206 9.94 -10.64 0.15
CA ASN A 206 9.86 -10.22 1.55
C ASN A 206 8.80 -11.05 2.31
N HIS A 207 9.15 -12.27 2.73
CA HIS A 207 8.21 -13.16 3.45
C HIS A 207 7.50 -12.54 4.67
N PRO A 208 8.17 -11.76 5.54
CA PRO A 208 7.51 -11.08 6.66
C PRO A 208 6.38 -10.13 6.27
N PHE A 209 6.35 -9.66 5.02
CA PHE A 209 5.29 -8.77 4.54
C PHE A 209 3.94 -9.49 4.36
N VAL A 210 3.94 -10.81 4.12
CA VAL A 210 2.71 -11.62 3.97
C VAL A 210 1.82 -11.53 5.21
N PRO A 211 2.28 -11.89 6.43
CA PRO A 211 1.46 -11.77 7.63
C PRO A 211 1.16 -10.31 7.98
N ALA A 212 2.08 -9.38 7.77
CA ALA A 212 1.83 -7.95 8.02
C ALA A 212 0.67 -7.40 7.16
N ALA A 213 0.63 -7.77 5.88
CA ALA A 213 -0.44 -7.40 4.97
C ALA A 213 -1.80 -7.98 5.37
N LEU A 214 -1.83 -9.21 5.88
CA LEU A 214 -3.06 -9.84 6.42
C LEU A 214 -3.52 -9.14 7.70
N CYS A 215 -2.60 -8.89 8.65
CA CYS A 215 -2.91 -8.21 9.90
C CYS A 215 -3.45 -6.80 9.66
N TYR A 216 -2.85 -6.02 8.77
CA TYR A 216 -3.33 -4.69 8.42
C TYR A 216 -4.78 -4.72 7.89
N ARG A 217 -5.07 -5.61 6.94
CA ARG A 217 -6.42 -5.74 6.37
C ARG A 217 -7.45 -6.15 7.43
N LEU A 218 -7.17 -7.22 8.16
CA LEU A 218 -8.17 -7.85 9.04
C LEU A 218 -8.31 -7.14 10.38
N LEU A 219 -7.21 -6.66 10.97
CA LEU A 219 -7.20 -6.09 12.32
C LEU A 219 -7.33 -4.57 12.34
N LEU A 220 -7.03 -3.89 11.23
CA LEU A 220 -7.10 -2.44 11.15
C LEU A 220 -8.17 -1.97 10.15
N ASN A 221 -8.08 -2.36 8.87
CA ASN A 221 -9.03 -1.88 7.86
C ASN A 221 -10.47 -2.30 8.16
N VAL A 222 -10.71 -3.60 8.39
CA VAL A 222 -12.07 -4.10 8.62
C VAL A 222 -12.77 -3.40 9.79
N PRO A 223 -12.18 -3.31 11.00
CA PRO A 223 -12.82 -2.57 12.10
C PRO A 223 -13.06 -1.09 11.80
N VAL A 224 -12.09 -0.40 11.19
CA VAL A 224 -12.21 1.03 10.90
C VAL A 224 -13.30 1.29 9.85
N LEU A 225 -13.37 0.49 8.79
CA LEU A 225 -14.42 0.60 7.76
C LEU A 225 -15.82 0.40 8.37
N LEU A 226 -15.97 -0.57 9.28
CA LEU A 226 -17.22 -0.81 9.99
C LEU A 226 -17.59 0.38 10.89
N ILE A 227 -16.63 0.94 11.63
CA ILE A 227 -16.87 2.12 12.45
C ILE A 227 -17.33 3.30 11.57
N LEU A 228 -16.61 3.58 10.48
CA LEU A 228 -16.90 4.71 9.61
C LEU A 228 -18.28 4.62 8.94
N VAL A 229 -18.74 3.42 8.57
CA VAL A 229 -20.11 3.27 8.04
C VAL A 229 -21.17 3.36 9.15
N LEU A 230 -20.88 2.87 10.36
CA LEU A 230 -21.81 2.93 11.50
C LEU A 230 -22.02 4.37 12.00
N VAL A 231 -20.98 5.20 11.94
CA VAL A 231 -21.08 6.64 12.28
C VAL A 231 -21.49 7.50 11.08
N ASP A 232 -21.98 6.88 9.99
CA ASP A 232 -22.43 7.55 8.78
C ASP A 232 -21.40 8.55 8.23
N GLN A 233 -20.12 8.15 8.19
CA GLN A 233 -19.05 8.94 7.58
C GLN A 233 -18.78 8.55 6.13
N ILE A 234 -19.07 7.30 5.76
CA ILE A 234 -18.90 6.76 4.40
C ILE A 234 -20.14 5.98 3.98
N GLU A 235 -20.35 5.85 2.68
CA GLU A 235 -21.47 5.13 2.11
C GLU A 235 -21.35 3.63 2.35
N ARG A 236 -22.50 2.97 2.52
CA ARG A 236 -22.58 1.52 2.73
C ARG A 236 -21.96 0.74 1.59
N ASN A 237 -22.25 1.12 0.35
CA ASN A 237 -21.73 0.41 -0.82
C ASN A 237 -20.22 0.55 -0.95
N LEU A 238 -19.66 1.73 -0.67
CA LEU A 238 -18.20 1.92 -0.62
C LEU A 238 -17.58 1.01 0.45
N CYS A 239 -18.14 1.00 1.66
CA CYS A 239 -17.69 0.14 2.75
C CYS A 239 -17.75 -1.35 2.36
N LEU A 240 -18.88 -1.81 1.82
CA LEU A 240 -19.06 -3.20 1.38
C LEU A 240 -18.06 -3.59 0.29
N THR A 241 -17.79 -2.72 -0.68
CA THR A 241 -16.82 -3.01 -1.74
C THR A 241 -15.40 -3.09 -1.20
N LEU A 242 -14.99 -2.16 -0.33
CA LEU A 242 -13.65 -2.17 0.27
C LEU A 242 -13.46 -3.39 1.20
N LEU A 243 -14.46 -3.69 2.04
CA LEU A 243 -14.46 -4.88 2.89
C LEU A 243 -14.40 -6.17 2.07
N SER A 244 -15.23 -6.29 1.02
CA SER A 244 -15.24 -7.46 0.15
C SER A 244 -13.88 -7.65 -0.52
N PHE A 245 -13.26 -6.56 -0.98
CA PHE A 245 -11.93 -6.61 -1.57
C PHE A 245 -10.87 -7.08 -0.57
N ASP A 246 -10.85 -6.53 0.65
CA ASP A 246 -9.89 -6.91 1.69
C ASP A 246 -10.08 -8.36 2.15
N LEU A 247 -11.32 -8.81 2.31
CA LEU A 247 -11.65 -10.19 2.68
C LEU A 247 -11.28 -11.17 1.58
N CYS A 248 -11.67 -10.91 0.32
CA CYS A 248 -11.30 -11.75 -0.83
C CYS A 248 -9.77 -11.86 -0.98
N SER A 249 -9.07 -10.73 -0.90
CA SER A 249 -7.60 -10.70 -0.96
C SER A 249 -6.98 -11.52 0.17
N SER A 250 -7.51 -11.39 1.39
CA SER A 250 -7.01 -12.13 2.56
C SER A 250 -7.25 -13.63 2.42
N ILE A 251 -8.42 -14.05 1.93
CA ILE A 251 -8.75 -15.45 1.66
C ILE A 251 -7.79 -16.04 0.63
N ILE A 252 -7.57 -15.34 -0.50
CA ILE A 252 -6.63 -15.79 -1.54
C ILE A 252 -5.24 -16.01 -0.95
N ILE A 253 -4.70 -15.02 -0.22
CA ILE A 253 -3.36 -15.13 0.38
C ILE A 253 -3.31 -16.30 1.38
N LEU A 254 -4.32 -16.44 2.25
CA LEU A 254 -4.38 -17.52 3.25
C LEU A 254 -4.46 -18.92 2.62
N LEU A 255 -5.23 -19.09 1.54
CA LEU A 255 -5.29 -20.34 0.79
C LEU A 255 -3.90 -20.74 0.30
N PHE A 256 -3.20 -19.81 -0.36
CA PHE A 256 -1.85 -20.07 -0.86
C PHE A 256 -0.82 -20.32 0.25
N VAL A 257 -0.93 -19.64 1.40
CA VAL A 257 -0.11 -19.95 2.59
C VAL A 257 -0.36 -21.37 3.09
N THR A 258 -1.63 -21.78 3.17
CA THR A 258 -2.04 -23.10 3.68
C THR A 258 -1.61 -24.23 2.75
N PHE A 259 -1.82 -24.07 1.44
CA PHE A 259 -1.37 -25.05 0.44
C PHE A 259 0.15 -25.17 0.38
N SER A 260 0.89 -24.06 0.51
CA SER A 260 2.36 -24.10 0.54
C SER A 260 2.87 -24.88 1.75
N LYS A 261 2.26 -24.69 2.93
CA LYS A 261 2.63 -25.44 4.15
C LYS A 261 2.32 -26.94 4.02
N LYS A 262 1.17 -27.29 3.44
CA LYS A 262 0.76 -28.70 3.26
C LYS A 262 1.75 -29.45 2.37
N ASN A 263 2.22 -28.82 1.29
CA ASN A 263 3.19 -29.44 0.37
C ASN A 263 4.54 -29.69 1.05
N VAL A 264 5.08 -28.71 1.80
CA VAL A 264 6.33 -28.88 2.57
C VAL A 264 6.21 -30.01 3.60
N SER A 265 5.11 -30.05 4.36
CA SER A 265 4.88 -31.11 5.36
C SER A 265 4.68 -32.52 4.75
N THR A 266 4.30 -32.61 3.47
CA THR A 266 4.15 -33.89 2.78
C THR A 266 5.51 -34.36 2.27
N THR A 267 6.32 -33.46 1.70
CA THR A 267 7.69 -33.76 1.26
C THR A 267 8.60 -34.16 2.43
N GLU A 268 8.52 -33.49 3.58
CA GLU A 268 9.29 -33.87 4.78
C GLU A 268 8.87 -35.25 5.33
N LYS A 269 7.59 -35.62 5.22
CA LYS A 269 7.11 -36.95 5.60
C LYS A 269 7.59 -38.01 4.61
N ASP A 270 7.56 -37.73 3.32
CA ASP A 270 8.03 -38.67 2.29
C ASP A 270 9.55 -38.89 2.38
N GLU A 271 10.34 -37.84 2.67
CA GLU A 271 11.79 -37.96 2.95
C GLU A 271 12.07 -38.74 4.24
N GLN A 272 11.30 -38.52 5.31
CA GLN A 272 11.44 -39.32 6.54
C GLN A 272 11.06 -40.80 6.32
N THR A 273 10.11 -41.09 5.43
CA THR A 273 9.70 -42.46 5.11
C THR A 273 10.75 -43.17 4.24
N LEU A 274 11.46 -42.43 3.38
CA LEU A 274 12.57 -42.92 2.56
C LEU A 274 13.88 -43.13 3.34
N LEU A 275 14.08 -42.41 4.45
CA LEU A 275 15.25 -42.53 5.33
C LEU A 275 15.12 -43.61 6.40
N THR A 276 13.99 -44.31 6.48
CA THR A 276 13.83 -45.53 7.29
C THR A 276 13.78 -46.80 6.43
N PRO A 277 14.92 -47.34 5.98
CA PRO A 277 15.13 -48.77 5.88
C PRO A 277 15.93 -49.26 7.10
N ASP A 278 15.58 -50.46 7.57
CA ASP A 278 16.22 -51.22 8.65
C ASP A 278 15.89 -50.80 10.09
N ASP A 279 14.70 -51.19 10.54
CA ASP A 279 14.58 -51.97 11.78
C ASP A 279 13.16 -52.51 11.91
N LYS A 280 12.97 -53.74 11.44
CA LYS A 280 12.02 -54.73 11.98
C LYS A 280 12.24 -56.06 11.27
N ASN A 281 13.12 -56.84 11.91
CA ASN A 281 13.21 -58.30 12.00
C ASN A 281 12.23 -59.14 11.16
#